data_AF-A0A4U2ZVK1-F1
#
_entry.id   AF-A0A4U2ZVK1-F1
#
_cell.length_a   1.000
_cell.length_b   1.000
_cell.length_c   1.000
_cell.angle_alpha   90.00
_cell.angle_beta   90.00
_cell.angle_gamma   90.00
#
_symmetry.space_group_name_H-M   'P 1'
#
loop_
_entity.id
_entity.type
_entity.pdbx_description
1 polymer ?
#
loop_
_entity_poly.entity_id
_entity_poly.type
_entity_poly.pdbx_seq_one_letter_code
_entity_poly.pdbx_strand_id
1 'polypeptide(L)'
;ISRMTKKLIQKGLIESYQKSENKKEIYFRLTEKGKEIYKIHEDLHKEFQERDKAVFEQVTEEEFDSIISFVEKYSRHLDAEIKKQGIHIKS
;
A
#
# COMPACT_ATOMS: atom_id res chain seq x y z
N ILE A 1 17.29 3.16 0.43
CA ILE A 1 16.23 4.06 -0.10
C ILE A 1 15.69 3.48 -1.41
N SER A 2 14.40 3.17 -1.49
CA SER A 2 13.79 2.53 -2.66
C SER A 2 13.69 3.49 -3.86
N ARG A 3 13.44 2.94 -5.07
CA ARG A 3 13.21 3.73 -6.29
C ARG A 3 11.99 4.65 -6.15
N MET A 4 10.95 4.20 -5.45
CA MET A 4 9.75 5.01 -5.20
C MET A 4 10.05 6.16 -4.25
N THR A 5 10.75 5.89 -3.15
CA THR A 5 11.14 6.92 -2.17
C THR A 5 11.98 8.02 -2.82
N LYS A 6 12.93 7.68 -3.69
CA LYS A 6 13.72 8.67 -4.44
C LYS A 6 12.84 9.57 -5.31
N LYS A 7 11.85 9.00 -6.01
CA LYS A 7 10.91 9.78 -6.83
C LYS A 7 10.06 10.73 -5.99
N LEU A 8 9.57 10.27 -4.83
CA LEU A 8 8.76 11.10 -3.94
C LEU A 8 9.57 12.26 -3.34
N ILE A 9 10.84 12.03 -2.98
CA ILE A 9 11.77 13.09 -2.56
C ILE A 9 12.02 14.08 -3.69
N GLN A 10 12.31 13.59 -4.90
CA GLN A 10 12.56 14.45 -6.06
C GLN A 10 11.34 15.33 -6.40
N LYS A 11 10.13 14.84 -6.15
CA LYS A 11 8.87 15.59 -6.33
C LYS A 11 8.56 16.53 -5.15
N GLY A 12 9.36 16.51 -4.09
CA GLY A 12 9.15 17.32 -2.88
C GLY A 12 7.94 16.89 -2.06
N LEU A 13 7.49 15.63 -2.17
CA LEU A 13 6.31 15.11 -1.46
C LEU A 13 6.67 14.52 -0.10
N ILE A 14 7.89 13.99 0.02
CA ILE A 14 8.44 13.50 1.28
C ILE A 14 9.84 14.04 1.47
N GLU A 15 10.27 14.11 2.72
CA GLU A 15 11.65 14.42 3.09
C GLU A 15 12.20 13.37 4.06
N SER A 16 13.52 13.19 4.03
CA SER A 16 14.22 12.27 4.92
C SER A 16 14.90 13.02 6.06
N TYR A 17 14.87 12.45 7.26
CA TYR A 17 15.57 12.98 8.42
C TYR A 17 16.17 11.86 9.26
N GLN A 18 17.14 12.19 10.11
CA GLN A 18 17.71 11.29 11.10
C GLN A 18 17.47 11.87 12.49
N LYS A 19 17.17 11.01 13.46
CA LYS A 19 17.03 11.46 14.85
C LYS A 19 18.41 11.73 15.43
N SER A 20 18.53 12.74 16.28
CA SER A 20 19.79 13.05 16.98
C SER A 20 20.34 11.85 17.76
N GLU A 21 19.44 11.07 18.36
CA GLU A 21 19.71 9.87 19.16
C GLU A 21 19.98 8.61 18.33
N ASN A 22 19.55 8.57 17.06
CA ASN A 22 19.75 7.43 16.17
C ASN A 22 20.09 7.91 14.75
N LYS A 23 21.40 8.00 14.49
CA LYS A 23 21.96 8.37 13.18
C LYS A 23 22.10 7.17 12.22
N LYS A 24 21.77 5.95 12.67
CA LYS A 24 21.85 4.75 11.83
C LYS A 24 20.62 4.61 10.93
N GLU A 25 19.47 5.03 11.41
CA GLU A 25 18.20 4.96 10.68
C GLU A 25 17.90 6.24 9.90
N ILE A 26 17.22 6.07 8.76
CA ILE A 26 16.68 7.17 7.95
C ILE A 26 15.16 7.09 8.05
N TYR A 27 14.57 8.15 8.60
CA TYR A 27 13.12 8.31 8.68
C TYR A 27 12.63 9.17 7.53
N PHE A 28 11.34 9.04 7.19
CA PHE A 28 10.68 9.84 6.17
C PHE A 28 9.42 10.47 6.74
N ARG A 29 9.11 11.68 6.31
CA ARG A 29 7.84 12.34 6.61
C ARG A 29 7.29 13.05 5.39
N LEU A 30 5.97 13.25 5.35
CA LEU A 30 5.33 14.07 4.33
C LEU A 30 5.74 15.53 4.49
N THR A 31 6.00 16.20 3.38
CA THR A 31 6.05 17.67 3.33
C THR A 31 4.63 18.23 3.37
N GLU A 32 4.46 19.56 3.48
CA GLU A 32 3.11 20.17 3.40
C GLU A 32 2.40 19.83 2.09
N LYS A 33 3.12 19.90 0.95
CA LYS A 33 2.60 19.45 -0.35
C LYS A 33 2.26 17.95 -0.35
N GLY A 34 3.06 17.13 0.32
CA GLY A 34 2.77 15.72 0.50
C GLY A 34 1.48 15.46 1.29
N LYS A 35 1.21 16.25 2.33
CA LYS A 35 -0.01 16.18 3.14
C LYS A 35 -1.26 16.58 2.35
N GLU A 36 -1.17 17.61 1.50
CA GLU A 36 -2.28 18.01 0.62
C GLU A 36 -2.70 16.86 -0.31
N ILE A 37 -1.74 16.23 -0.98
CA ILE A 37 -2.02 15.08 -1.87
C ILE A 37 -2.53 13.89 -1.07
N TYR A 38 -1.94 13.62 0.10
CA TYR A 38 -2.41 12.56 0.98
C TYR A 38 -3.87 12.75 1.38
N LYS A 39 -4.27 13.99 1.69
CA LYS A 39 -5.66 14.32 2.04
C LYS A 39 -6.62 14.05 0.89
N ILE A 40 -6.27 14.48 -0.33
CA ILE A 40 -7.08 14.19 -1.52
C ILE A 40 -7.22 12.67 -1.73
N HIS A 41 -6.14 11.92 -1.54
CA HIS A 41 -6.17 10.47 -1.62
C HIS A 41 -7.05 9.85 -0.52
N GLU A 42 -7.00 10.37 0.70
CA GLU A 42 -7.83 9.92 1.82
C GLU A 42 -9.32 10.17 1.54
N ASP A 43 -9.67 11.35 1.02
CA ASP A 43 -11.04 11.71 0.68
C ASP A 43 -11.58 10.80 -0.43
N LEU A 44 -10.81 10.59 -1.51
CA LEU A 44 -11.15 9.62 -2.57
C LEU A 44 -11.31 8.20 -2.03
N HIS A 45 -10.45 7.79 -1.11
CA HIS A 45 -10.53 6.47 -0.50
C HIS A 45 -11.84 6.29 0.27
N LYS A 46 -12.26 7.32 1.03
CA LYS A 46 -13.55 7.33 1.74
C LYS A 46 -14.72 7.30 0.76
N GLU A 47 -14.69 8.09 -0.31
CA GLU A 47 -15.73 8.08 -1.33
C GLU A 47 -15.91 6.68 -1.95
N PHE A 48 -14.81 5.98 -2.24
CA PHE A 48 -14.87 4.62 -2.78
C PHE A 48 -15.40 3.63 -1.75
N GLN A 49 -14.98 3.74 -0.49
CA GLN A 49 -15.51 2.91 0.58
C GLN A 49 -17.02 3.11 0.75
N GLU A 50 -17.49 4.35 0.77
CA GLU A 50 -18.91 4.67 0.91
C GLU A 50 -19.74 4.21 -0.29
N ARG A 51 -19.24 4.46 -1.51
CA ARG A 51 -19.89 4.01 -2.75
C ARG A 51 -20.07 2.49 -2.78
N ASP A 52 -19.02 1.76 -2.42
CA ASP A 52 -19.00 0.31 -2.54
C ASP A 52 -19.55 -0.39 -1.28
N LYS A 53 -19.79 0.36 -0.19
CA LYS A 53 -20.31 -0.14 1.09
C LYS A 53 -21.55 -1.00 0.93
N ALA A 54 -22.49 -0.60 0.07
CA ALA A 54 -23.74 -1.32 -0.15
C ALA A 54 -23.52 -2.74 -0.70
N VAL A 55 -22.42 -2.99 -1.41
CA VAL A 55 -22.04 -4.34 -1.86
C VAL A 55 -21.57 -5.17 -0.68
N PHE A 56 -20.69 -4.61 0.17
CA PHE A 56 -20.12 -5.32 1.31
C PHE A 56 -21.10 -5.54 2.47
N GLU A 57 -22.09 -4.66 2.66
CA GLU A 57 -23.13 -4.83 3.68
C GLU A 57 -24.04 -6.04 3.43
N GLN A 58 -24.10 -6.51 2.18
CA GLN A 58 -24.89 -7.69 1.80
C GLN A 58 -24.09 -8.99 1.92
N VAL A 59 -22.77 -8.91 2.16
CA VAL A 59 -21.89 -10.07 2.28
C VAL A 59 -21.94 -10.57 3.71
N THR A 60 -22.28 -11.84 3.89
CA THR A 60 -22.23 -12.50 5.20
C THR A 60 -20.80 -12.79 5.63
N GLU A 61 -20.58 -13.01 6.92
CA GLU A 61 -19.27 -13.37 7.47
C GLU A 61 -18.71 -14.64 6.81
N GLU A 62 -19.56 -15.65 6.58
CA GLU A 62 -19.16 -16.90 5.91
C GLU A 62 -18.72 -16.70 4.44
N GLU A 63 -19.45 -15.85 3.71
CA GLU A 63 -19.08 -15.48 2.34
C GLU A 63 -17.77 -14.68 2.32
N PHE A 64 -17.58 -13.79 3.30
CA PHE A 64 -16.36 -13.00 3.45
C PHE A 64 -15.14 -13.91 3.70
N ASP A 65 -15.25 -14.85 4.65
CA ASP A 65 -14.23 -15.84 4.95
C ASP A 65 -13.92 -16.73 3.73
N SER A 66 -14.94 -17.11 2.98
CA SER A 66 -14.80 -17.90 1.75
C SER A 66 -14.03 -17.12 0.67
N ILE A 67 -14.34 -15.84 0.48
CA ILE A 67 -13.64 -14.95 -0.47
C ILE A 67 -12.18 -14.79 -0.05
N ILE A 68 -11.90 -14.52 1.23
CA ILE A 68 -10.52 -14.40 1.74
C ILE A 68 -9.75 -15.71 1.50
N SER A 69 -10.33 -16.85 1.89
CA SER A 69 -9.71 -18.16 1.71
C SER A 69 -9.37 -18.42 0.24
N PHE A 70 -10.25 -18.05 -0.68
CA PHE A 70 -10.03 -18.17 -2.11
C PHE A 70 -8.88 -17.26 -2.58
N VAL A 71 -8.90 -15.97 -2.23
CA VAL A 71 -7.87 -14.99 -2.62
C VAL A 71 -6.50 -15.42 -2.11
N GLU A 72 -6.40 -15.91 -0.88
CA GLU A 72 -5.14 -16.42 -0.32
C GLU A 72 -4.63 -17.67 -1.04
N LYS A 73 -5.52 -18.61 -1.37
CA LYS A 73 -5.17 -19.81 -2.15
C LYS A 73 -4.68 -19.40 -3.54
N TYR A 74 -5.36 -18.48 -4.19
CA TYR A 74 -5.01 -18.02 -5.53
C TYR A 74 -3.71 -17.20 -5.54
N SER A 75 -3.50 -16.33 -4.55
CA SER A 75 -2.24 -15.59 -4.37
C SER A 75 -1.04 -16.53 -4.23
N ARG A 76 -1.15 -17.58 -3.39
CA ARG A 76 -0.10 -18.61 -3.27
C ARG A 76 0.16 -19.36 -4.57
N HIS A 77 -0.89 -19.64 -5.34
CA HIS A 77 -0.75 -20.23 -6.66
C HIS A 77 0.02 -19.29 -7.61
N LEU A 78 -0.35 -18.01 -7.67
CA LEU A 78 0.34 -17.02 -8.50
C LEU A 78 1.80 -16.85 -8.09
N ASP A 79 2.12 -16.83 -6.79
CA ASP A 79 3.51 -16.80 -6.31
C ASP A 79 4.32 -18.01 -6.82
N ALA A 80 3.70 -19.19 -6.85
CA ALA A 80 4.34 -20.39 -7.40
C ALA A 80 4.56 -20.28 -8.91
N GLU A 81 3.58 -19.75 -9.66
CA GLU A 81 3.71 -19.53 -11.11
C GLU A 81 4.78 -18.49 -11.44
N ILE A 82 4.86 -17.38 -10.69
CA ILE A 82 5.90 -16.36 -10.85
C ILE A 82 7.30 -16.97 -10.61
N LYS A 83 7.45 -17.79 -9.57
CA LYS A 83 8.71 -18.50 -9.29
C LYS A 83 9.10 -19.45 -10.42
N LYS A 84 8.14 -20.18 -11.00
CA LYS A 84 8.38 -21.09 -12.15
C LYS A 84 8.86 -20.34 -13.39
N GLN A 85 8.38 -19.12 -13.62
CA GLN A 85 8.81 -18.28 -14.75
C GLN A 85 10.21 -17.68 -14.56
N GLY A 86 10.91 -17.97 -13.46
CA GLY A 86 12.25 -17.44 -13.18
C GLY A 86 12.27 -15.93 -12.92
N ILE A 87 11.09 -15.31 -12.75
CA ILE A 87 10.97 -13.89 -12.43
C ILE A 87 11.25 -13.75 -10.93
N HIS A 88 12.50 -13.52 -10.57
CA HIS A 88 12.85 -13.04 -9.25
C HIS A 88 12.29 -11.62 -9.07
N ILE A 89 11.07 -11.51 -8.55
CA ILE A 89 10.57 -10.25 -8.02
C ILE A 89 11.42 -9.96 -6.78
N LYS A 90 12.40 -9.06 -6.93
CA LYS A 90 13.16 -8.55 -5.79
C LYS A 90 12.19 -7.82 -4.86
N SER A 91 11.94 -8.42 -3.69
CA SER A 91 11.39 -7.72 -2.53
C SER A 91 12.36 -6.64 -2.04
#